data_AF-A0A2B4S6J2-F1
#
_entry.id   AF-A0A2B4S6J2-F1
#
_cell.length_a   1.000
_cell.length_b   1.000
_cell.length_c   1.000
_cell.angle_alpha   90.00
_cell.angle_beta   90.00
_cell.angle_gamma   90.00
#
_symmetry.space_group_name_H-M   'P 1'
#
loop_
_entity.id
_entity.type
_entity.pdbx_description
1 polymer ?
#
loop_
_entity_poly.entity_id
_entity_poly.type
_entity_poly.pdbx_seq_one_letter_code
_entity_poly.pdbx_strand_id
1 'polypeptide(L)'
;MSGSTIPLRFTGLPSIVPQGSSSAEACGPQLSPVTLSAVQPAAKTSIAELMELTMKMGLVCNFETVANTGPSHKRLFVMHCTVGDITAEGSGCGKKKAKHEAARMALNKLKESQLYVEYVNQWTTTSGLAPHNNPISHLQEVVVKNGMQKPEFEVSNGDGPPHQRTFETTVTVGNLLCTGKGRSKKESKRKAAEAMLNTINKTNLSLEPPRKRMAFVPARSAPLAPISFLPAGTL
;
A
#
# COMPACT_ATOMS: atom_id res chain seq x y z
N MET A 1 76.28 27.90 48.77
CA MET A 1 77.54 27.14 48.65
C MET A 1 77.27 25.74 49.18
N SER A 2 77.79 24.72 48.47
CA SER A 2 77.86 23.27 48.81
C SER A 2 76.53 22.57 49.14
N GLY A 3 76.11 21.49 48.48
CA GLY A 3 76.85 20.50 47.71
C GLY A 3 76.53 19.10 48.23
N SER A 4 75.93 18.27 47.36
CA SER A 4 76.11 16.81 47.23
C SER A 4 75.76 15.87 48.39
N THR A 5 74.83 14.93 48.15
CA THR A 5 75.12 13.46 48.03
C THR A 5 73.83 12.63 48.06
N ILE A 6 73.67 11.80 47.02
CA ILE A 6 72.68 10.71 46.89
C ILE A 6 73.40 9.39 47.29
N PRO A 7 72.69 8.35 47.76
CA PRO A 7 72.73 7.11 47.00
C PRO A 7 71.38 6.40 46.82
N LEU A 8 71.30 5.75 45.66
CA LEU A 8 70.22 4.94 45.11
C LEU A 8 70.30 3.48 45.60
N ARG A 9 69.15 2.81 45.73
CA ARG A 9 68.92 1.39 45.38
C ARG A 9 67.45 1.01 45.68
N PHE A 10 66.76 0.09 45.02
CA PHE A 10 66.81 -0.53 43.68
C PHE A 10 65.70 -1.59 43.71
N THR A 11 64.65 -1.48 42.91
CA THR A 11 63.81 -2.57 42.34
C THR A 11 62.84 -1.88 41.37
N GLY A 12 62.64 -2.25 40.11
CA GLY A 12 63.17 -3.33 39.29
C GLY A 12 62.22 -3.51 38.10
N LEU A 13 62.72 -3.22 36.89
CA LEU A 13 62.33 -3.74 35.56
C LEU A 13 60.90 -3.48 35.00
N PRO A 14 60.67 -3.63 33.67
CA PRO A 14 61.48 -3.20 32.52
C PRO A 14 60.67 -2.57 31.35
N SER A 15 61.37 -1.84 30.50
CA SER A 15 61.02 -1.51 29.11
C SER A 15 60.87 -2.77 28.24
N ILE A 16 59.98 -2.77 27.23
CA ILE A 16 60.36 -3.05 25.83
C ILE A 16 59.19 -2.71 24.88
N VAL A 17 59.56 -2.14 23.73
CA VAL A 17 58.72 -1.83 22.55
C VAL A 17 58.39 -3.14 21.80
N PRO A 18 57.32 -3.19 20.99
CA PRO A 18 57.60 -3.58 19.60
C PRO A 18 56.85 -2.74 18.57
N GLN A 19 57.60 -2.34 17.54
CA GLN A 19 57.10 -2.05 16.21
C GLN A 19 56.73 -3.37 15.50
N GLY A 20 55.79 -3.29 14.55
CA GLY A 20 55.95 -4.01 13.29
C GLY A 20 55.07 -5.24 13.06
N SER A 21 54.15 -5.06 12.11
CA SER A 21 53.82 -5.98 11.01
C SER A 21 53.13 -7.32 11.26
N SER A 22 51.98 -7.41 10.61
CA SER A 22 51.46 -8.53 9.82
C SER A 22 50.48 -9.52 10.47
N SER A 23 49.37 -9.69 9.74
CA SER A 23 48.54 -10.90 9.61
C SER A 23 47.57 -11.23 10.75
N ALA A 24 46.30 -10.88 10.52
CA ALA A 24 45.11 -11.69 10.82
C ALA A 24 43.96 -11.09 9.99
N GLU A 25 43.67 -11.62 8.81
CA GLU A 25 42.69 -12.70 8.61
C GLU A 25 41.40 -12.54 9.42
N ALA A 26 40.39 -11.96 8.76
CA ALA A 26 39.02 -12.45 8.80
C ALA A 26 38.35 -12.06 7.48
N CYS A 27 38.73 -12.76 6.41
CA CYS A 27 37.90 -12.86 5.22
C CYS A 27 36.90 -13.98 5.48
N GLY A 28 35.62 -13.63 5.52
CA GLY A 28 34.50 -14.56 5.52
C GLY A 28 33.45 -14.04 4.54
N PRO A 29 33.18 -14.74 3.43
CA PRO A 29 32.27 -14.29 2.39
C PRO A 29 30.84 -14.72 2.70
N GLN A 30 29.85 -13.91 2.35
CA GLN A 30 28.63 -14.44 1.75
C GLN A 30 27.81 -13.31 1.14
N LEU A 31 27.61 -13.46 -0.16
CA LEU A 31 26.68 -12.72 -0.98
C LEU A 31 25.26 -12.93 -0.48
N SER A 32 24.43 -11.90 -0.53
CA SER A 32 22.99 -12.07 -0.68
C SER A 32 22.58 -11.56 -2.07
N PRO A 33 21.66 -12.27 -2.74
CA PRO A 33 21.60 -12.33 -4.20
C PRO A 33 20.99 -11.09 -4.84
N VAL A 34 21.38 -10.92 -6.10
CA VAL A 34 20.83 -10.03 -7.12
C VAL A 34 19.30 -10.05 -7.08
N THR A 35 18.67 -8.87 -7.09
CA THR A 35 17.33 -8.75 -7.69
C THR A 35 17.30 -7.47 -8.51
N LEU A 36 16.97 -7.66 -9.79
CA LEU A 36 16.81 -6.67 -10.85
C LEU A 36 16.37 -5.30 -10.30
N SER A 37 17.22 -4.29 -10.50
CA SER A 37 16.77 -2.91 -10.47
C SER A 37 15.88 -2.71 -11.69
N ALA A 38 14.57 -2.86 -11.45
CA ALA A 38 13.53 -2.42 -12.34
C ALA A 38 13.78 -0.95 -12.69
N VAL A 39 13.77 -0.66 -13.99
CA VAL A 39 13.68 0.68 -14.56
C VAL A 39 12.64 1.48 -13.78
N GLN A 40 13.06 2.54 -13.08
CA GLN A 40 12.14 3.49 -12.47
C GLN A 40 12.35 4.90 -13.06
N PRO A 41 11.31 5.49 -13.66
CA PRO A 41 11.38 6.76 -14.37
C PRO A 41 11.45 7.94 -13.37
N ALA A 42 12.33 8.90 -13.66
CA ALA A 42 12.50 10.20 -12.99
C ALA A 42 12.45 10.17 -11.44
N ALA A 43 13.57 9.80 -10.82
CA ALA A 43 13.75 9.70 -9.37
C ALA A 43 13.45 11.02 -8.63
N LYS A 44 12.22 11.16 -8.13
CA LYS A 44 11.92 12.12 -7.06
C LYS A 44 12.79 11.74 -5.87
N THR A 45 13.73 12.61 -5.49
CA THR A 45 14.61 12.36 -4.33
C THR A 45 13.77 12.16 -3.07
N SER A 46 14.22 11.35 -2.09
CA SER A 46 13.50 11.16 -0.81
C SER A 46 13.23 12.47 -0.07
N ILE A 47 14.06 13.50 -0.30
CA ILE A 47 13.86 14.85 0.21
C ILE A 47 12.64 15.51 -0.46
N ALA A 48 12.52 15.40 -1.78
CA ALA A 48 11.41 15.95 -2.55
C ALA A 48 10.08 15.24 -2.22
N GLU A 49 10.08 13.91 -2.08
CA GLU A 49 8.90 13.14 -1.66
C GLU A 49 8.43 13.59 -0.27
N LEU A 50 9.36 13.74 0.68
CA LEU A 50 9.06 14.24 2.02
C LEU A 50 8.46 15.65 1.95
N MET A 51 9.12 16.59 1.28
CA MET A 51 8.63 17.97 1.17
C MET A 51 7.24 18.03 0.54
N GLU A 52 7.01 17.30 -0.55
CA GLU A 52 5.71 17.25 -1.23
C GLU A 52 4.61 16.72 -0.29
N LEU A 53 4.88 15.65 0.47
CA LEU A 53 3.93 15.08 1.43
C LEU A 53 3.65 16.03 2.59
N THR A 54 4.68 16.62 3.18
CA THR A 54 4.53 17.56 4.31
C THR A 54 3.75 18.80 3.92
N MET A 55 3.99 19.34 2.71
CA MET A 55 3.24 20.47 2.17
C MET A 55 1.76 20.11 1.96
N LYS A 56 1.47 18.91 1.46
CA LYS A 56 0.08 18.43 1.29
C LYS A 56 -0.64 18.20 2.61
N MET A 57 0.09 17.80 3.65
CA MET A 57 -0.45 17.60 5.01
C MET A 57 -0.49 18.89 5.84
N GLY A 58 0.04 20.00 5.33
CA GLY A 58 0.13 21.27 6.07
C GLY A 58 1.15 21.26 7.22
N LEU A 59 2.16 20.38 7.16
CA LEU A 59 3.21 20.26 8.17
C LEU A 59 4.46 21.05 7.75
N VAL A 60 5.12 21.66 8.75
CA VAL A 60 6.42 22.33 8.53
C VAL A 60 7.55 21.31 8.60
N CYS A 61 8.43 21.33 7.60
CA CYS A 61 9.62 20.50 7.56
C CYS A 61 10.90 21.35 7.67
N ASN A 62 11.76 21.03 8.63
CA ASN A 62 13.08 21.63 8.80
C ASN A 62 14.21 20.60 8.71
N PHE A 63 15.37 21.02 8.20
CA PHE A 63 16.58 20.20 8.13
C PHE A 63 17.77 20.96 8.73
N GLU A 64 18.45 20.33 9.69
CA GLU A 64 19.59 20.89 10.38
C GLU A 64 20.80 19.94 10.32
N THR A 65 22.00 20.52 10.27
CA THR A 65 23.26 19.76 10.38
C THR A 65 23.69 19.70 11.83
N VAL A 66 23.63 18.53 12.45
CA VAL A 66 23.93 18.38 13.89
C VAL A 66 25.40 18.04 14.12
N ALA A 67 25.99 17.20 13.27
CA ALA A 67 27.39 16.81 13.45
C ALA A 67 28.13 16.67 12.12
N ASN A 68 29.43 16.93 12.22
CA ASN A 68 30.39 16.81 11.14
C ASN A 68 31.70 16.31 11.72
N THR A 69 31.83 14.99 11.80
CA THR A 69 32.91 14.33 12.54
C THR A 69 33.71 13.43 11.60
N GLY A 70 35.01 13.31 11.87
CA GLY A 70 35.88 12.35 11.21
C GLY A 70 36.91 12.99 10.27
N PRO A 71 37.88 12.19 9.80
CA PRO A 71 38.97 12.66 8.97
C PRO A 71 38.49 13.20 7.61
N SER A 72 39.24 14.11 6.99
CA SER A 72 38.89 14.74 5.70
C SER A 72 38.53 13.74 4.59
N HIS A 73 39.14 12.56 4.59
CA HIS A 73 38.93 11.49 3.63
C HIS A 73 37.79 10.51 4.01
N LYS A 74 37.22 10.62 5.22
CA LYS A 74 36.14 9.74 5.73
C LYS A 74 35.21 10.52 6.68
N ARG A 75 34.79 11.70 6.24
CA ARG A 75 33.97 12.62 7.03
C ARG A 75 32.52 12.13 7.10
N LEU A 76 31.99 12.02 8.30
CA LEU A 76 30.61 11.65 8.59
C LEU A 76 29.81 12.92 8.90
N PHE A 77 28.69 13.05 8.22
CA PHE A 77 27.72 14.11 8.46
C PHE A 77 26.46 13.51 9.06
N VAL A 78 25.92 14.18 10.06
CA VAL A 78 24.66 13.84 10.70
C VAL A 78 23.68 14.99 10.44
N MET A 79 22.56 14.67 9.80
CA MET A 79 21.45 15.58 9.58
C MET A 79 20.28 15.21 10.46
N HIS A 80 19.71 16.21 11.11
CA HIS A 80 18.44 16.10 11.79
C HIS A 80 17.35 16.70 10.92
N CYS A 81 16.18 16.07 10.90
CA CYS A 81 14.99 16.61 10.27
C CYS A 81 13.80 16.54 11.21
N THR A 82 13.00 17.59 11.17
CA THR A 82 11.81 17.76 12.00
C THR A 82 10.63 17.99 11.07
N VAL A 83 9.58 17.21 11.21
CA VAL A 83 8.36 17.23 10.40
C VAL A 83 7.16 17.23 11.32
N GLY A 84 6.59 18.41 11.59
CA GLY A 84 5.59 18.56 12.65
C GLY A 84 6.14 18.02 13.97
N ASP A 85 5.51 16.98 14.51
CA ASP A 85 5.91 16.32 15.76
C ASP A 85 6.95 15.19 15.57
N ILE A 86 7.27 14.85 14.32
CA ILE A 86 8.16 13.73 14.00
C ILE A 86 9.59 14.24 13.81
N THR A 87 10.51 13.73 14.60
CA THR A 87 11.94 13.97 14.44
C THR A 87 12.65 12.73 13.92
N ALA A 88 13.52 12.90 12.93
CA ALA A 88 14.41 11.84 12.47
C ALA A 88 15.84 12.37 12.28
N GLU A 89 16.79 11.44 12.30
CA GLU A 89 18.20 11.72 12.13
C GLU A 89 18.74 10.77 11.07
N GLY A 90 19.61 11.26 10.20
CA GLY A 90 20.27 10.45 9.19
C GLY A 90 21.74 10.81 9.07
N SER A 91 22.58 9.80 8.86
CA SER A 91 24.01 9.97 8.72
C SER A 91 24.50 9.59 7.33
N GLY A 92 25.66 10.10 6.92
CA GLY A 92 26.26 9.73 5.65
C GLY A 92 27.63 10.34 5.39
N CYS A 93 28.36 9.79 4.43
CA CYS A 93 29.70 10.26 4.00
C CYS A 93 29.66 11.54 3.14
N GLY A 94 28.76 12.47 3.47
CA GLY A 94 28.58 13.75 2.78
C GLY A 94 27.24 14.40 3.11
N LYS A 95 27.18 15.74 3.06
CA LYS A 95 25.96 16.51 3.39
C LYS A 95 24.72 16.06 2.61
N LYS A 96 24.87 15.78 1.31
CA LYS A 96 23.77 15.34 0.43
C LYS A 96 23.24 13.95 0.82
N LYS A 97 24.13 13.01 1.14
CA LYS A 97 23.77 11.65 1.57
C LYS A 97 23.11 11.66 2.94
N ALA A 98 23.68 12.39 3.90
CA ALA A 98 23.12 12.54 5.24
C ALA A 98 21.71 13.16 5.20
N LYS A 99 21.49 14.19 4.37
CA LYS A 99 20.16 14.82 4.21
C LYS A 99 19.15 13.88 3.58
N HIS A 100 19.58 13.08 2.61
CA HIS A 100 18.74 12.06 1.98
C HIS A 100 18.33 10.98 2.98
N GLU A 101 19.26 10.48 3.79
CA GLU A 101 18.96 9.45 4.80
C GLU A 101 18.05 9.98 5.90
N ALA A 102 18.27 11.23 6.35
CA ALA A 102 17.37 11.87 7.32
C ALA A 102 15.95 11.99 6.75
N ALA A 103 15.81 12.40 5.49
CA ALA A 103 14.52 12.47 4.82
C ALA A 103 13.86 11.09 4.67
N ARG A 104 14.63 10.06 4.31
CA ARG A 104 14.13 8.68 4.20
C ARG A 104 13.58 8.18 5.54
N MET A 105 14.30 8.43 6.63
CA MET A 105 13.87 8.04 7.97
C MET A 105 12.64 8.81 8.45
N ALA A 106 12.57 10.12 8.19
CA ALA A 106 11.36 10.88 8.50
C ALA A 106 10.15 10.44 7.67
N LEU A 107 10.34 10.06 6.40
CA LEU A 107 9.26 9.49 5.58
C LEU A 107 8.69 8.20 6.19
N ASN A 108 9.56 7.30 6.65
CA ASN A 108 9.10 6.06 7.27
C ASN A 108 8.33 6.33 8.56
N LYS A 109 8.86 7.18 9.44
CA LYS A 109 8.17 7.57 10.68
C LYS A 109 6.84 8.27 10.40
N LEU A 110 6.80 9.12 9.37
CA LEU A 110 5.56 9.78 8.94
C LEU A 110 4.54 8.75 8.45
N LYS A 111 4.96 7.77 7.63
CA LYS A 111 4.10 6.69 7.12
C LYS A 111 3.54 5.79 8.24
N GLU A 112 4.30 5.60 9.32
CA GLU A 112 3.88 4.83 10.52
C GLU A 112 2.97 5.64 11.46
N SER A 113 2.99 6.97 11.39
CA SER A 113 2.13 7.82 12.19
C SER A 113 0.66 7.68 11.77
N GLN A 114 -0.25 7.68 12.75
CA GLN A 114 -1.70 7.65 12.50
C GLN A 114 -2.16 8.81 11.61
N LEU A 115 -1.43 9.93 11.61
CA LEU A 115 -1.69 11.07 10.73
C LEU A 115 -1.60 10.71 9.24
N TYR A 116 -0.68 9.80 8.86
CA TYR A 116 -0.56 9.35 7.48
C TYR A 116 -1.68 8.39 7.10
N VAL A 117 -2.09 7.51 8.02
CA VAL A 117 -3.23 6.60 7.81
C VAL A 117 -4.51 7.41 7.61
N GLU A 118 -4.77 8.42 8.44
CA GLU A 118 -5.93 9.31 8.32
C GLU A 118 -5.90 10.11 7.01
N TYR A 119 -4.75 10.71 6.68
CA TYR A 119 -4.56 11.39 5.39
C TYR A 119 -4.83 10.45 4.21
N VAL A 120 -4.31 9.21 4.26
CA VAL A 120 -4.52 8.20 3.21
C VAL A 120 -5.97 7.78 3.09
N ASN A 121 -6.66 7.58 4.21
CA ASN A 121 -8.06 7.21 4.22
C ASN A 121 -8.94 8.29 3.57
N GLN A 122 -8.65 9.57 3.80
CA GLN A 122 -9.41 10.68 3.19
C GLN A 122 -9.34 10.69 1.65
N TRP A 123 -8.19 10.34 1.04
CA TRP A 123 -8.07 10.31 -0.43
C TRP A 123 -8.35 8.94 -1.06
N THR A 124 -8.16 7.83 -0.34
CA THR A 124 -8.42 6.47 -0.84
C THR A 124 -9.87 6.02 -0.69
N THR A 125 -10.60 6.52 0.31
CA THR A 125 -12.06 6.30 0.45
C THR A 125 -12.83 6.92 -0.71
N THR A 126 -12.32 8.01 -1.26
CA THR A 126 -12.90 8.70 -2.43
C THR A 126 -12.41 8.10 -3.76
N SER A 127 -11.19 7.56 -3.83
CA SER A 127 -10.56 7.14 -5.09
C SER A 127 -10.58 5.64 -5.39
N GLY A 128 -11.00 4.78 -4.46
CA GLY A 128 -11.28 3.36 -4.74
C GLY A 128 -10.08 2.50 -5.13
N LEU A 129 -8.86 2.86 -4.67
CA LEU A 129 -7.59 2.20 -5.02
C LEU A 129 -6.97 1.36 -3.90
N ALA A 130 -7.61 1.26 -2.72
CA ALA A 130 -7.21 0.26 -1.74
C ALA A 130 -7.79 -1.11 -2.15
N PRO A 131 -6.97 -2.17 -2.31
CA PRO A 131 -7.47 -3.50 -2.71
C PRO A 131 -8.49 -4.05 -1.72
N HIS A 132 -8.42 -3.63 -0.45
CA HIS A 132 -9.36 -3.97 0.61
C HIS A 132 -10.63 -3.11 0.68
N ASN A 133 -10.73 -2.02 -0.09
CA ASN A 133 -11.91 -1.14 -0.10
C ASN A 133 -12.73 -1.26 -1.40
N ASN A 134 -12.29 -2.10 -2.35
CA ASN A 134 -13.09 -2.46 -3.50
C ASN A 134 -13.97 -3.67 -3.14
N PRO A 135 -15.29 -3.53 -3.04
CA PRO A 135 -16.17 -4.63 -2.67
C PRO A 135 -16.11 -5.79 -3.67
N ILE A 136 -15.72 -5.52 -4.93
CA ILE A 136 -15.51 -6.56 -5.94
C ILE A 136 -14.30 -7.44 -5.57
N SER A 137 -13.17 -6.82 -5.22
CA SER A 137 -11.96 -7.53 -4.79
C SER A 137 -12.19 -8.26 -3.47
N HIS A 138 -12.84 -7.60 -2.51
CA HIS A 138 -13.16 -8.20 -1.22
C HIS A 138 -14.09 -9.42 -1.38
N LEU A 139 -15.12 -9.32 -2.22
CA LEU A 139 -15.99 -10.45 -2.56
C LEU A 139 -15.19 -11.61 -3.15
N GLN A 140 -14.32 -11.36 -4.12
CA GLN A 140 -13.50 -12.41 -4.72
C GLN A 140 -12.62 -13.12 -3.68
N GLU A 141 -11.97 -12.37 -2.79
CA GLU A 141 -11.14 -12.95 -1.72
C GLU A 141 -11.96 -13.81 -0.76
N VAL A 142 -13.13 -13.33 -0.32
CA VAL A 142 -14.03 -14.07 0.58
C VAL A 142 -14.50 -15.36 -0.09
N VAL A 143 -14.88 -15.29 -1.37
CA VAL A 143 -15.33 -16.46 -2.15
C VAL A 143 -14.22 -17.50 -2.29
N VAL A 144 -12.99 -17.09 -2.60
CA VAL A 144 -11.83 -17.98 -2.73
C VAL A 144 -11.43 -18.58 -1.37
N LYS A 145 -11.42 -17.77 -0.29
CA LYS A 145 -11.14 -18.23 1.08
C LYS A 145 -12.14 -19.28 1.55
N ASN A 146 -13.39 -19.17 1.10
CA ASN A 146 -14.46 -20.10 1.40
C ASN A 146 -14.48 -21.35 0.48
N GLY A 147 -13.48 -21.52 -0.39
CA GLY A 147 -13.35 -22.69 -1.27
C GLY A 147 -14.32 -22.71 -2.46
N MET A 148 -14.96 -21.59 -2.78
CA MET A 148 -15.88 -21.49 -3.91
C MET A 148 -15.17 -21.10 -5.20
N GLN A 149 -15.79 -21.39 -6.35
CA GLN A 149 -15.29 -20.92 -7.65
C GLN A 149 -15.43 -19.40 -7.76
N LYS A 150 -14.57 -18.80 -8.60
CA LYS A 150 -14.55 -17.34 -8.82
C LYS A 150 -15.96 -16.80 -9.13
N PRO A 151 -16.33 -15.64 -8.57
CA PRO A 151 -17.62 -15.01 -8.81
C PRO A 151 -17.78 -14.61 -10.29
N GLU A 152 -18.95 -14.88 -10.87
CA GLU A 152 -19.27 -14.48 -12.24
C GLU A 152 -20.05 -13.17 -12.25
N PHE A 153 -19.62 -12.21 -13.08
CA PHE A 153 -20.21 -10.86 -13.16
C PHE A 153 -20.78 -10.60 -14.56
N GLU A 154 -22.09 -10.60 -14.67
CA GLU A 154 -22.80 -10.29 -15.91
C GLU A 154 -23.35 -8.86 -15.84
N VAL A 155 -22.99 -8.01 -16.81
CA VAL A 155 -23.49 -6.63 -16.89
C VAL A 155 -24.57 -6.54 -17.95
N SER A 156 -25.78 -6.21 -17.53
CA SER A 156 -26.90 -5.87 -18.42
C SER A 156 -27.05 -4.35 -18.53
N ASN A 157 -27.54 -3.93 -19.69
CA ASN A 157 -27.97 -2.54 -19.86
C ASN A 157 -29.30 -2.38 -19.14
N GLY A 158 -29.39 -1.42 -18.23
CA GLY A 158 -30.63 -1.10 -17.54
C GLY A 158 -31.48 -0.12 -18.32
N ASP A 159 -32.69 0.07 -17.82
CA ASP A 159 -33.68 1.02 -18.33
C ASP A 159 -33.27 2.47 -18.06
N GLY A 160 -33.72 3.37 -18.94
CA GLY A 160 -33.60 4.81 -18.75
C GLY A 160 -33.38 5.57 -20.05
N PRO A 161 -33.74 6.86 -20.09
CA PRO A 161 -33.46 7.72 -21.23
C PRO A 161 -31.95 7.91 -21.42
N PRO A 162 -31.47 8.27 -22.62
CA PRO A 162 -30.04 8.34 -22.93
C PRO A 162 -29.22 9.24 -21.99
N HIS A 163 -29.85 10.27 -21.39
CA HIS A 163 -29.24 11.17 -20.43
C HIS A 163 -29.24 10.67 -18.97
N GLN A 164 -29.94 9.57 -18.68
CA GLN A 164 -30.07 8.98 -17.33
C GLN A 164 -30.10 7.44 -17.38
N ARG A 165 -29.24 6.85 -18.22
CA ARG A 165 -29.20 5.39 -18.39
C ARG A 165 -28.74 4.71 -17.10
N THR A 166 -29.42 3.62 -16.73
CA THR A 166 -28.97 2.76 -15.63
C THR A 166 -28.26 1.52 -16.17
N PHE A 167 -27.41 0.93 -15.35
CA PHE A 167 -26.75 -0.35 -15.60
C PHE A 167 -27.10 -1.27 -14.46
N GLU A 168 -27.39 -2.51 -14.79
CA GLU A 168 -27.63 -3.57 -13.84
C GLU A 168 -26.54 -4.62 -13.98
N THR A 169 -26.01 -5.09 -12.86
CA THR A 169 -24.97 -6.12 -12.83
C THR A 169 -25.47 -7.22 -11.94
N THR A 170 -25.43 -8.43 -12.46
CA THR A 170 -25.78 -9.65 -11.77
C THR A 170 -24.51 -10.39 -11.39
N VAL A 171 -24.39 -10.78 -10.12
CA VAL A 171 -23.26 -11.52 -9.57
C VAL A 171 -23.74 -12.88 -9.11
N THR A 172 -23.05 -13.93 -9.55
CA THR A 172 -23.34 -15.31 -9.17
C THR A 172 -22.20 -15.88 -8.34
N VAL A 173 -22.53 -16.35 -7.12
CA VAL A 173 -21.59 -16.98 -6.19
C VAL A 173 -22.23 -18.24 -5.64
N GLY A 174 -21.77 -19.42 -6.09
CA GLY A 174 -22.38 -20.69 -5.71
C GLY A 174 -23.88 -20.70 -6.03
N ASN A 175 -24.72 -20.71 -4.99
CA ASN A 175 -26.18 -20.76 -5.09
C ASN A 175 -26.83 -19.38 -4.93
N LEU A 176 -26.03 -18.37 -4.60
CA LEU A 176 -26.50 -17.02 -4.36
C LEU A 176 -26.41 -16.20 -5.64
N LEU A 177 -27.47 -15.45 -5.90
CA LEU A 177 -27.57 -14.49 -6.98
C LEU A 177 -27.90 -13.14 -6.37
N CYS A 178 -27.14 -12.10 -6.71
CA CYS A 178 -27.43 -10.74 -6.31
C CYS A 178 -27.33 -9.81 -7.52
N THR A 179 -28.22 -8.82 -7.60
CA THR A 179 -28.17 -7.79 -8.63
C THR A 179 -27.91 -6.42 -8.02
N GLY A 180 -27.24 -5.56 -8.77
CA GLY A 180 -26.91 -4.20 -8.36
C GLY A 180 -27.11 -3.20 -9.48
N LYS A 181 -27.87 -2.14 -9.21
CA LYS A 181 -28.19 -1.07 -10.16
C LYS A 181 -27.35 0.18 -9.91
N GLY A 182 -26.76 0.75 -10.96
CA GLY A 182 -25.93 1.96 -10.89
C GLY A 182 -26.08 2.85 -12.10
N ARG A 183 -25.60 4.09 -12.01
CA ARG A 183 -25.60 5.05 -13.15
C ARG A 183 -24.47 4.78 -14.14
N SER A 184 -23.55 3.88 -13.78
CA SER A 184 -22.45 3.43 -14.62
C SER A 184 -22.20 1.94 -14.43
N LYS A 185 -21.56 1.30 -15.41
CA LYS A 185 -21.11 -0.10 -15.31
C LYS A 185 -20.22 -0.34 -14.08
N LYS A 186 -19.37 0.63 -13.71
CA LYS A 186 -18.50 0.56 -12.52
C LYS A 186 -19.32 0.60 -11.22
N GLU A 187 -20.24 1.54 -11.10
CA GLU A 187 -21.10 1.68 -9.92
C GLU A 187 -22.02 0.47 -9.74
N SER A 188 -22.59 -0.03 -10.84
CA SER A 188 -23.45 -1.20 -10.86
C SER A 188 -22.73 -2.45 -10.34
N LYS A 189 -21.53 -2.75 -10.84
CA LYS A 189 -20.68 -3.85 -10.34
C LYS A 189 -20.35 -3.72 -8.86
N ARG A 190 -20.00 -2.50 -8.42
CA ARG A 190 -19.67 -2.22 -7.02
C ARG A 190 -20.85 -2.55 -6.10
N LYS A 191 -22.03 -2.02 -6.42
CA LYS A 191 -23.27 -2.26 -5.66
C LYS A 191 -23.68 -3.74 -5.66
N ALA A 192 -23.52 -4.43 -6.79
CA ALA A 192 -23.83 -5.86 -6.86
C ALA A 192 -22.91 -6.69 -5.95
N ALA A 193 -21.62 -6.33 -5.89
CA ALA A 193 -20.66 -6.97 -5.00
C ALA A 193 -20.94 -6.68 -3.51
N GLU A 194 -21.29 -5.44 -3.16
CA GLU A 194 -21.70 -5.08 -1.79
C GLU A 194 -22.94 -5.85 -1.34
N ALA A 195 -23.95 -5.94 -2.20
CA ALA A 195 -25.17 -6.70 -1.93
C ALA A 195 -24.84 -8.18 -1.67
N MET A 196 -23.98 -8.78 -2.48
CA MET A 196 -23.57 -10.18 -2.33
C MET A 196 -22.77 -10.42 -1.05
N LEU A 197 -21.82 -9.54 -0.70
CA LEU A 197 -21.08 -9.61 0.57
C LEU A 197 -22.01 -9.57 1.79
N ASN A 198 -23.00 -8.68 1.77
CA ASN A 198 -24.00 -8.58 2.83
C ASN A 198 -24.84 -9.87 2.95
N THR A 199 -25.19 -10.48 1.81
CA THR A 199 -25.91 -11.76 1.79
C THR A 199 -25.03 -12.86 2.37
N ILE A 200 -23.79 -12.99 1.91
CA ILE A 200 -22.79 -13.98 2.40
C ILE A 200 -22.63 -13.90 3.92
N ASN A 201 -22.49 -12.69 4.47
CA ASN A 201 -22.31 -12.47 5.90
C ASN A 201 -23.56 -12.83 6.72
N LYS A 202 -24.77 -12.58 6.17
CA LYS A 202 -26.04 -12.89 6.84
C LYS A 202 -26.37 -14.38 6.82
N THR A 203 -26.05 -15.07 5.72
CA THR A 203 -26.42 -16.47 5.52
C THR A 203 -25.40 -17.46 6.09
N ASN A 204 -24.46 -17.00 6.93
CA ASN A 204 -23.36 -17.76 7.57
C ASN A 204 -23.04 -19.07 6.83
N LEU A 205 -22.35 -18.91 5.70
CA LEU A 205 -22.03 -19.89 4.65
C LEU A 205 -22.16 -21.38 5.05
N SER A 206 -23.35 -21.93 4.89
CA SER A 206 -23.52 -23.38 4.84
C SER A 206 -24.63 -23.69 3.86
N LEU A 207 -24.32 -23.86 2.57
CA LEU A 207 -25.23 -24.50 1.62
C LEU A 207 -24.46 -25.19 0.48
N GLU A 208 -24.81 -26.46 0.32
CA GLU A 208 -24.45 -27.47 -0.68
C GLU A 208 -24.45 -26.99 -2.15
N PRO A 209 -23.73 -27.70 -3.05
CA PRO A 209 -23.57 -27.30 -4.45
C PRO A 209 -24.90 -27.12 -5.20
N PRO A 210 -25.01 -26.11 -6.08
CA PRO A 210 -26.23 -25.84 -6.81
C PRO A 210 -26.44 -26.89 -7.90
N ARG A 211 -27.58 -27.60 -7.85
CA ARG A 211 -28.10 -28.36 -8.99
C ARG A 211 -28.27 -27.40 -10.17
N LYS A 212 -27.75 -27.81 -11.33
CA LYS A 212 -27.72 -27.13 -12.63
C LYS A 212 -28.82 -26.06 -12.82
N ARG A 213 -28.37 -24.83 -13.07
CA ARG A 213 -29.02 -23.70 -13.75
C ARG A 213 -30.52 -23.86 -14.03
N MET A 214 -31.35 -23.17 -13.25
CA MET A 214 -32.55 -22.59 -13.85
C MET A 214 -32.06 -21.47 -14.77
N ALA A 215 -32.16 -21.67 -16.08
CA ALA A 215 -31.93 -20.62 -17.04
C ALA A 215 -32.81 -19.42 -16.64
N PHE A 216 -32.17 -18.28 -16.43
CA PHE A 216 -32.87 -17.01 -16.39
C PHE A 216 -33.59 -16.88 -17.73
N VAL A 217 -34.88 -17.14 -17.75
CA VAL A 217 -35.72 -16.84 -18.90
C VAL A 217 -35.84 -15.32 -18.86
N PRO A 218 -35.21 -14.56 -19.77
CA PRO A 218 -35.56 -13.16 -19.89
C PRO A 218 -37.06 -13.14 -20.17
N ALA A 219 -37.81 -12.31 -19.44
CA ALA A 219 -39.25 -12.16 -19.59
C ALA A 219 -39.57 -12.06 -21.08
N ARG A 220 -40.05 -13.17 -21.64
CA ARG A 220 -40.41 -13.29 -23.04
C ARG A 220 -41.55 -12.29 -23.21
N SER A 221 -41.37 -11.34 -24.12
CA SER A 221 -42.45 -10.50 -24.62
C SER A 221 -43.69 -11.37 -24.78
N ALA A 222 -44.74 -11.05 -24.02
CA ALA A 222 -46.01 -11.73 -24.12
C ALA A 222 -46.44 -11.72 -25.60
N PRO A 223 -46.80 -12.86 -26.20
CA PRO A 223 -47.43 -12.82 -27.52
C PRO A 223 -48.76 -12.11 -27.35
N LEU A 224 -48.92 -10.95 -28.00
CA LEU A 224 -50.21 -10.29 -28.14
C LEU A 224 -51.18 -11.29 -28.76
N ALA A 225 -52.28 -11.56 -28.07
CA ALA A 225 -53.35 -12.41 -28.59
C ALA A 225 -53.88 -11.80 -29.90
N PRO A 226 -54.21 -12.62 -30.92
CA PRO A 226 -54.83 -12.11 -32.14
C PRO A 226 -56.20 -11.53 -31.81
N ILE A 227 -56.45 -10.29 -32.24
CA ILE A 227 -57.74 -9.62 -32.14
C ILE A 227 -58.73 -10.42 -33.01
N SER A 228 -59.61 -11.18 -32.36
CA SER A 228 -60.74 -11.81 -33.04
C SER A 228 -61.72 -10.71 -33.50
N PHE A 229 -61.79 -10.52 -34.81
CA PHE A 229 -62.85 -9.75 -35.46
C PHE A 229 -64.20 -10.43 -35.17
N LEU A 230 -65.06 -9.76 -34.39
CA LEU A 230 -66.48 -10.07 -34.34
C LEU A 230 -67.13 -9.60 -35.66
N PRO A 231 -67.83 -10.46 -36.41
CA PRO A 231 -68.64 -10.00 -37.52
C PRO A 231 -69.87 -9.26 -36.97
N ALA A 232 -70.08 -8.03 -37.40
CA ALA A 232 -71.32 -7.31 -37.20
C ALA A 232 -72.43 -8.06 -37.97
N GLY A 233 -73.28 -8.77 -37.24
CA GLY A 233 -74.48 -9.40 -37.78
C GLY A 233 -75.48 -8.34 -38.18
N THR A 234 -75.84 -8.37 -39.46
CA THR A 234 -76.96 -7.68 -40.09
C THR A 234 -78.28 -8.19 -39.51
N LEU A 235 -79.16 -7.28 -39.08
CA LEU A 235 -80.61 -7.41 -39.20
C LEU A 235 -81.19 -6.02 -39.49
#